data_AF-A0A933N2Q0-F1
#
_entry.id   AF-A0A933N2Q0-F1
#
_cell.length_a   1.000
_cell.length_b   1.000
_cell.length_c   1.000
_cell.angle_alpha   90.00
_cell.angle_beta   90.00
_cell.angle_gamma   90.00
#
_symmetry.space_group_name_H-M   'P 1'
#
loop_
_entity.id
_entity.type
_entity.pdbx_description
1 polymer ?
#
loop_
_entity_poly.entity_id
_entity_poly.type
_entity_poly.pdbx_seq_one_letter_code
_entity_poly.pdbx_strand_id
1 'polypeptide(L)'
;MLLLPLNGAAQSTWKKIDSLTYRLYLEKKWEPLLEEVADSLNQGIDFYYLRVRAGVAAYKLKKYRTAVEHFRQARSLDENDEFVNKYYYYALIMLGQNDEASFLADRFPPDFISLAGIRTKGRLSAVTVEAQLGINSRHANLIAQNIIREDGLTSYRSVLKTQLYESVGLEHHITGRLNVFHSFSQAGVIRTQQYQSAYNQLKLLKETSALQYQYRLHGRFLAGRGWVVRSAVSSLWGRSNYHLLSYNLSGEPVLSLKSWTIADKLINAGISKELPFLRPKVSVTYGEINRHGQLQADGQLVIYPLENADLYFISDVSLHFDESVEKAKSVFAQKLGVKGGPAWFIADGTWGMVGNFSSSEGLVVYNMPEVIKNIHGITVYLPMFNYRLDLTARVSISRKKAQTYVYTTATTFYTRSYSFTDQGFLISLKWYL
;
A
#
# COMPACT_ATOMS: atom_id res chain seq x y z
N MET A 1 53.07 -36.23 22.38
CA MET A 1 52.07 -35.22 21.97
C MET A 1 50.74 -35.63 22.60
N LEU A 2 50.44 -35.10 23.79
CA LEU A 2 49.21 -35.40 24.52
C LEU A 2 48.03 -34.63 23.88
N LEU A 3 47.01 -35.36 23.47
CA LEU A 3 45.69 -34.82 23.14
C LEU A 3 44.93 -34.55 24.45
N LEU A 4 44.76 -33.27 24.78
CA LEU A 4 43.88 -32.81 25.87
C LEU A 4 42.42 -32.75 25.38
N PRO A 5 41.43 -33.19 26.19
CA PRO A 5 40.03 -33.13 25.81
C PRO A 5 39.46 -31.73 26.05
N LEU A 6 39.01 -31.07 24.99
CA LEU A 6 38.40 -29.73 25.01
C LEU A 6 36.95 -29.68 25.56
N ASN A 7 36.41 -30.80 26.09
CA ASN A 7 34.98 -30.93 26.39
C ASN A 7 34.55 -30.53 27.82
N GLY A 8 35.49 -30.27 28.75
CA GLY A 8 35.15 -29.97 30.16
C GLY A 8 34.75 -28.52 30.45
N ALA A 9 35.39 -27.54 29.79
CA ALA A 9 35.15 -26.12 30.06
C ALA A 9 33.78 -25.66 29.53
N ALA A 10 33.39 -26.10 28.33
CA ALA A 10 32.13 -25.74 27.68
C ALA A 10 30.89 -26.19 28.48
N GLN A 11 30.96 -27.36 29.13
CA GLN A 11 29.84 -27.89 29.92
C GLN A 11 29.62 -27.12 31.23
N SER A 12 30.66 -26.49 31.79
CA SER A 12 30.52 -25.62 32.97
C SER A 12 29.92 -24.25 32.63
N THR A 13 30.31 -23.68 31.48
CA THR A 13 29.83 -22.38 31.00
C THR A 13 28.36 -22.43 30.63
N TRP A 14 27.92 -23.49 29.94
CA TRP A 14 26.52 -23.69 29.59
C TRP A 14 25.60 -23.71 30.83
N LYS A 15 25.97 -24.47 31.87
CA LYS A 15 25.19 -24.56 33.12
C LYS A 15 25.11 -23.22 33.84
N LYS A 16 26.20 -22.44 33.83
CA LYS A 16 26.24 -21.11 34.44
C LYS A 16 25.29 -20.15 33.73
N ILE A 17 25.31 -20.13 32.40
CA ILE A 17 24.42 -19.31 31.58
C ILE A 17 22.96 -19.73 31.75
N ASP A 18 22.69 -21.04 31.75
CA ASP A 18 21.33 -21.55 31.99
C ASP A 18 20.81 -21.09 33.36
N SER A 19 21.59 -21.26 34.43
CA SER A 19 21.20 -20.83 35.77
C SER A 19 20.99 -19.31 35.88
N LEU A 20 21.88 -18.51 35.29
CA LEU A 20 21.78 -17.05 35.31
C LEU A 20 20.55 -16.57 34.55
N THR A 21 20.38 -17.01 33.30
CA THR A 21 19.27 -16.60 32.45
C THR A 21 17.93 -17.09 32.98
N TYR A 22 17.89 -18.28 33.61
CA TYR A 22 16.69 -18.76 34.29
C TYR A 22 16.32 -17.88 35.49
N ARG A 23 17.30 -17.49 36.30
CA ARG A 23 17.08 -16.60 37.44
C ARG A 23 16.55 -15.24 37.00
N LEU A 24 17.19 -14.62 35.99
CA LEU A 24 16.75 -13.34 35.43
C LEU A 24 15.32 -13.45 34.88
N TYR A 25 14.97 -14.57 34.25
CA TYR A 25 13.62 -14.86 33.77
C TYR A 25 12.60 -14.93 34.92
N LEU A 26 12.90 -15.68 35.99
CA LEU A 26 12.03 -15.79 37.16
C LEU A 26 11.85 -14.44 37.88
N GLU A 27 12.92 -13.67 37.98
CA GLU A 27 12.93 -12.31 38.56
C GLU A 27 12.33 -11.25 37.62
N LYS A 28 11.93 -11.63 36.39
CA LYS A 28 11.37 -10.73 35.36
C LYS A 28 12.30 -9.58 34.97
N LYS A 29 13.61 -9.78 35.08
CA LYS A 29 14.65 -8.83 34.66
C LYS A 29 14.87 -8.96 33.15
N TRP A 30 13.96 -8.40 32.37
CA TRP A 30 13.90 -8.62 30.92
C TRP A 30 15.05 -7.98 30.15
N GLU A 31 15.43 -6.72 30.41
CA GLU A 31 16.59 -6.14 29.72
C GLU A 31 17.90 -6.88 30.05
N PRO A 32 18.26 -7.12 31.32
CA PRO A 32 19.47 -7.87 31.66
C PRO A 32 19.48 -9.29 31.08
N LEU A 33 18.31 -9.93 30.98
CA LEU A 33 18.19 -11.24 30.35
C LEU A 33 18.50 -11.19 28.85
N LEU A 34 18.03 -10.18 28.13
CA LEU A 34 18.34 -10.03 26.70
C LEU A 34 19.81 -9.68 26.46
N GLU A 35 20.42 -8.88 27.33
CA GLU A 35 21.86 -8.58 27.28
C GLU A 35 22.70 -9.86 27.45
N GLU A 36 22.45 -10.63 28.50
CA GLU A 36 23.16 -11.89 28.76
C GLU A 36 22.95 -12.91 27.61
N VAL A 37 21.75 -12.97 27.04
CA VAL A 37 21.46 -13.82 25.88
C VAL A 37 22.28 -13.35 24.67
N ALA A 38 22.33 -12.05 24.38
CA ALA A 38 23.08 -11.53 23.24
C ALA A 38 24.58 -11.86 23.39
N ASP A 39 25.14 -11.66 24.58
CA ASP A 39 26.53 -12.00 24.89
C ASP A 39 26.81 -13.50 24.76
N SER A 40 25.90 -14.34 25.28
CA SER A 40 25.99 -15.80 25.17
C SER A 40 25.97 -16.26 23.70
N LEU A 41 25.08 -15.70 22.88
CA LEU A 41 24.97 -16.02 21.46
C LEU A 41 26.22 -15.58 20.68
N ASN A 42 26.80 -14.42 21.01
CA ASN A 42 28.06 -13.95 20.44
C ASN A 42 29.24 -14.87 20.78
N GLN A 43 29.17 -15.59 21.91
CA GLN A 43 30.14 -16.61 22.32
C GLN A 43 29.85 -17.99 21.73
N GLY A 44 28.84 -18.12 20.85
CA GLY A 44 28.45 -19.39 20.22
C GLY A 44 27.63 -20.31 21.14
N ILE A 45 27.12 -19.80 22.27
CA ILE A 45 26.32 -20.58 23.22
C ILE A 45 24.85 -20.38 22.87
N ASP A 46 24.28 -21.37 22.18
CA ASP A 46 22.90 -21.36 21.71
C ASP A 46 22.20 -22.68 22.09
N PHE A 47 21.13 -22.58 22.86
CA PHE A 47 20.33 -23.73 23.27
C PHE A 47 18.86 -23.33 23.44
N TYR A 48 18.00 -24.35 23.42
CA TYR A 48 16.55 -24.18 23.41
C TYR A 48 16.02 -23.20 24.47
N TYR A 49 16.26 -23.47 25.76
CA TYR A 49 15.72 -22.63 26.84
C TYR A 49 16.28 -21.20 26.83
N LEU A 50 17.50 -20.98 26.35
CA LEU A 50 18.05 -19.64 26.16
C LEU A 50 17.19 -18.84 25.18
N ARG A 51 16.86 -19.44 24.02
CA ARG A 51 16.00 -18.84 23.00
C ARG A 51 14.58 -18.62 23.51
N VAL A 52 13.98 -19.58 24.21
CA VAL A 52 12.63 -19.44 24.77
C VAL A 52 12.55 -18.26 25.74
N ARG A 53 13.48 -18.18 26.71
CA ARG A 53 13.52 -17.10 27.72
C ARG A 53 13.72 -15.74 27.07
N ALA A 54 14.61 -15.65 26.09
CA ALA A 54 14.85 -14.43 25.32
C ALA A 54 13.61 -14.00 24.53
N GLY A 55 12.93 -14.93 23.86
CA GLY A 55 11.68 -14.64 23.14
C GLY A 55 10.61 -14.07 24.06
N VAL A 56 10.43 -14.66 25.26
CA VAL A 56 9.48 -14.15 26.26
C VAL A 56 9.89 -12.78 26.76
N ALA A 57 11.16 -12.56 27.12
CA ALA A 57 11.64 -11.25 27.56
C ALA A 57 11.40 -10.17 26.50
N ALA A 58 11.76 -10.45 25.24
CA ALA A 58 11.51 -9.55 24.11
C ALA A 58 10.01 -9.27 23.92
N TYR A 59 9.16 -10.29 24.01
CA TYR A 59 7.71 -10.13 23.93
C TYR A 59 7.17 -9.22 25.06
N LYS A 60 7.66 -9.40 26.29
CA LYS A 60 7.28 -8.56 27.45
C LYS A 60 7.74 -7.12 27.30
N LEU A 61 8.87 -6.89 26.66
CA LEU A 61 9.39 -5.57 26.30
C LEU A 61 8.76 -4.99 25.01
N LYS A 62 7.77 -5.68 24.43
CA LYS A 62 7.13 -5.33 23.14
C LYS A 62 8.11 -5.24 21.97
N LYS A 63 9.26 -5.89 22.06
CA LYS A 63 10.23 -6.08 20.97
C LYS A 63 9.81 -7.29 20.14
N TYR A 64 8.65 -7.20 19.50
CA TYR A 64 7.99 -8.36 18.88
C TYR A 64 8.80 -8.94 17.71
N ARG A 65 9.59 -8.14 16.99
CA ARG A 65 10.50 -8.64 15.94
C ARG A 65 11.61 -9.52 16.50
N THR A 66 12.29 -9.09 17.56
CA THR A 66 13.27 -9.92 18.28
C THR A 66 12.60 -11.15 18.89
N ALA A 67 11.39 -11.03 19.44
CA ALA A 67 10.64 -12.17 19.96
C ALA A 67 10.39 -13.24 18.88
N VAL A 68 9.92 -12.83 17.70
CA VAL A 68 9.72 -13.72 16.54
C VAL A 68 11.02 -14.42 16.16
N GLU A 69 12.16 -13.72 16.13
CA GLU A 69 13.44 -14.34 15.81
C GLU A 69 13.78 -15.46 16.80
N HIS A 70 13.74 -15.18 18.11
CA HIS A 70 14.06 -16.16 19.14
C HIS A 70 13.08 -17.33 19.14
N PHE A 71 11.77 -17.08 19.02
CA PHE A 71 10.79 -18.17 19.00
C PHE A 71 10.89 -19.02 17.74
N ARG A 72 11.24 -18.44 16.58
CA ARG A 72 11.50 -19.19 15.36
C ARG A 72 12.71 -20.12 15.52
N GLN A 73 13.79 -19.65 16.14
CA GLN A 73 14.96 -20.49 16.43
C GLN A 73 14.63 -21.59 17.45
N ALA A 74 13.93 -21.25 18.54
CA ALA A 74 13.48 -22.26 19.52
C ALA A 74 12.61 -23.34 18.88
N ARG A 75 11.63 -22.93 18.05
CA ARG A 75 10.74 -23.84 17.32
C ARG A 75 11.49 -24.76 16.36
N SER A 76 12.63 -24.33 15.80
CA SER A 76 13.44 -25.21 14.94
C SER A 76 14.07 -26.40 15.69
N LEU A 77 14.16 -26.32 17.02
CA LEU A 77 14.65 -27.40 17.89
C LEU A 77 13.51 -28.27 18.42
N ASP A 78 12.35 -27.68 18.69
CA ASP A 78 11.11 -28.37 19.04
C ASP A 78 9.89 -27.68 18.41
N GLU A 79 9.36 -28.26 17.34
CA GLU A 79 8.22 -27.68 16.61
C GLU A 79 6.88 -27.83 17.33
N ASN A 80 6.80 -28.74 18.31
CA ASN A 80 5.56 -29.14 18.98
C ASN A 80 5.38 -28.47 20.35
N ASP A 81 6.35 -27.73 20.84
CA ASP A 81 6.23 -26.98 22.10
C ASP A 81 5.09 -25.94 22.01
N GLU A 82 3.99 -26.23 22.68
CA GLU A 82 2.78 -25.39 22.73
C GLU A 82 3.04 -24.01 23.35
N PHE A 83 3.95 -23.91 24.32
CA PHE A 83 4.30 -22.65 24.96
C PHE A 83 5.00 -21.71 23.97
N VAL A 84 6.03 -22.20 23.27
CA VAL A 84 6.74 -21.44 22.23
C VAL A 84 5.79 -21.07 21.10
N ASN A 85 4.97 -22.02 20.67
CA ASN A 85 4.03 -21.84 19.57
C ASN A 85 2.98 -20.77 19.86
N LYS A 86 2.47 -20.71 21.09
CA LYS A 86 1.52 -19.67 21.52
C LYS A 86 2.16 -18.29 21.46
N TYR A 87 3.33 -18.12 22.06
CA TYR A 87 4.02 -16.83 22.05
C TYR A 87 4.47 -16.41 20.64
N TYR A 88 4.92 -17.36 19.82
CA TYR A 88 5.30 -17.08 18.44
C TYR A 88 4.11 -16.56 17.64
N TYR A 89 2.95 -17.25 17.72
CA TYR A 89 1.73 -16.81 17.06
C TYR A 89 1.35 -15.38 17.46
N TYR A 90 1.30 -15.07 18.75
CA TYR A 90 0.91 -13.72 19.18
C TYR A 90 1.96 -12.66 18.85
N ALA A 91 3.26 -12.99 18.84
CA ALA A 91 4.29 -12.06 18.38
C ALA A 91 4.08 -11.69 16.90
N LEU A 92 3.72 -12.65 16.04
CA LEU A 92 3.37 -12.40 14.64
C LEU A 92 2.12 -11.51 14.51
N ILE A 93 1.07 -11.78 15.30
CA ILE A 93 -0.15 -10.95 15.33
C ILE A 93 0.16 -9.51 15.75
N MET A 94 0.98 -9.32 16.79
CA MET A 94 1.36 -7.97 17.27
C MET A 94 2.21 -7.19 16.27
N LEU A 95 2.87 -7.88 15.32
CA LEU A 95 3.58 -7.26 14.19
C LEU A 95 2.69 -7.00 12.97
N GLY A 96 1.42 -7.43 12.99
CA GLY A 96 0.55 -7.42 11.82
C GLY A 96 0.93 -8.45 10.75
N GLN A 97 1.77 -9.44 11.08
CA GLN A 97 2.19 -10.53 10.18
C GLN A 97 1.12 -11.63 10.13
N ASN A 98 -0.12 -11.24 9.81
CA ASN A 98 -1.30 -12.09 9.90
C ASN A 98 -1.23 -13.33 8.99
N ASP A 99 -0.57 -13.23 7.83
CA ASP A 99 -0.44 -14.36 6.91
C ASP A 99 0.46 -15.45 7.51
N GLU A 100 1.60 -15.06 8.10
CA GLU A 100 2.53 -16.00 8.77
C GLU A 100 1.92 -16.57 10.06
N ALA A 101 1.17 -15.76 10.81
CA ALA A 101 0.43 -16.22 11.98
C ALA A 101 -0.63 -17.27 11.59
N SER A 102 -1.34 -17.07 10.47
CA SER A 102 -2.34 -18.03 9.98
C SER A 102 -1.68 -19.32 9.51
N PHE A 103 -0.60 -19.21 8.73
CA PHE A 103 0.21 -20.36 8.31
C PHE A 103 0.68 -21.22 9.48
N LEU A 104 1.04 -20.59 10.58
CA LEU A 104 1.43 -21.25 11.82
C LEU A 104 0.22 -21.95 12.46
N ALA A 105 -0.90 -21.23 12.60
CA ALA A 105 -2.13 -21.70 13.20
C ALA A 105 -2.76 -22.91 12.48
N ASP A 106 -2.66 -22.99 11.15
CA ASP A 106 -3.24 -24.09 10.36
C ASP A 106 -2.63 -25.46 10.67
N ARG A 107 -1.47 -25.50 11.36
CA ARG A 107 -0.80 -26.74 11.78
C ARG A 107 -1.10 -27.15 13.21
N PHE A 108 -1.77 -26.28 13.96
CA PHE A 108 -2.00 -26.53 15.37
C PHE A 108 -3.15 -27.51 15.60
N PRO A 109 -3.04 -28.39 16.61
CA PRO A 109 -4.17 -29.22 17.03
C PRO A 109 -5.38 -28.34 17.43
N PRO A 110 -6.62 -28.76 17.12
CA PRO A 110 -7.82 -28.00 17.48
C PRO A 110 -7.93 -27.67 18.98
N ASP A 111 -7.53 -28.60 19.85
CA ASP A 111 -7.54 -28.41 21.30
C ASP A 111 -6.60 -27.28 21.73
N PHE A 112 -5.39 -27.23 21.16
CA PHE A 112 -4.44 -26.16 21.41
C PHE A 112 -4.95 -24.81 20.89
N ILE A 113 -5.56 -24.75 19.70
CA ILE A 113 -6.15 -23.52 19.15
C ILE A 113 -7.18 -22.94 20.12
N SER A 114 -8.07 -23.80 20.63
CA SER A 114 -9.12 -23.43 21.58
C SER A 114 -8.53 -22.93 22.91
N LEU A 115 -7.64 -23.70 23.53
CA LEU A 115 -6.99 -23.36 24.80
C LEU A 115 -6.11 -22.11 24.70
N ALA A 116 -5.45 -21.90 23.56
CA ALA A 116 -4.55 -20.78 23.35
C ALA A 116 -5.28 -19.49 22.99
N GLY A 117 -6.55 -19.54 22.59
CA GLY A 117 -7.32 -18.38 22.11
C GLY A 117 -6.88 -17.92 20.71
N ILE A 118 -6.43 -18.86 19.88
CA ILE A 118 -5.90 -18.59 18.54
C ILE A 118 -7.06 -18.45 17.56
N ARG A 119 -7.00 -17.42 16.71
CA ARG A 119 -7.97 -17.23 15.62
C ARG A 119 -7.43 -17.88 14.35
N THR A 120 -8.19 -18.81 13.79
CA THR A 120 -7.95 -19.36 12.45
C THR A 120 -8.73 -18.60 11.40
N LYS A 121 -8.25 -18.61 10.15
CA LYS A 121 -8.93 -17.99 9.02
C LYS A 121 -9.80 -19.03 8.30
N GLY A 122 -11.05 -18.68 8.02
CA GLY A 122 -11.88 -19.41 7.07
C GLY A 122 -11.42 -19.19 5.62
N ARG A 123 -11.95 -19.98 4.67
CA ARG A 123 -11.64 -19.84 3.24
C ARG A 123 -11.91 -18.42 2.73
N LEU A 124 -13.04 -17.82 3.09
CA LEU A 124 -13.25 -16.38 3.03
C LEU A 124 -12.90 -15.80 4.40
N SER A 125 -11.91 -14.93 4.43
CA SER A 125 -11.30 -14.45 5.67
C SER A 125 -11.59 -12.98 5.96
N ALA A 126 -11.88 -12.17 4.93
CA ALA A 126 -12.30 -10.79 5.11
C ALA A 126 -13.12 -10.26 3.94
N VAL A 127 -13.94 -9.25 4.24
CA VAL A 127 -14.67 -8.42 3.28
C VAL A 127 -14.26 -6.97 3.52
N THR A 128 -13.93 -6.25 2.46
CA THR A 128 -13.60 -4.82 2.49
C THR A 128 -14.61 -4.04 1.67
N VAL A 129 -15.07 -2.91 2.18
CA VAL A 129 -15.87 -1.92 1.44
C VAL A 129 -15.20 -0.56 1.59
N GLU A 130 -15.02 0.15 0.49
CA GLU A 130 -14.38 1.46 0.47
C GLU A 130 -15.16 2.45 -0.38
N ALA A 131 -15.19 3.70 0.06
CA ALA A 131 -15.70 4.82 -0.71
C ALA A 131 -14.76 6.02 -0.58
N GLN A 132 -14.52 6.71 -1.70
CA GLN A 132 -13.71 7.93 -1.73
C GLN A 132 -14.39 9.01 -2.58
N LEU A 133 -14.51 10.20 -2.00
CA LEU A 133 -14.98 11.41 -2.67
C LEU A 133 -13.80 12.35 -2.94
N GLY A 134 -13.63 12.77 -4.19
CA GLY A 134 -12.69 13.79 -4.64
C GLY A 134 -13.42 15.06 -5.07
N ILE A 135 -12.95 16.22 -4.62
CA ILE A 135 -13.54 17.53 -4.92
C ILE A 135 -12.44 18.52 -5.33
N ASN A 136 -12.58 19.10 -6.52
CA ASN A 136 -11.75 20.23 -6.93
C ASN A 136 -12.29 21.53 -6.31
N SER A 137 -11.71 21.95 -5.20
CA SER A 137 -12.11 23.18 -4.48
C SER A 137 -11.89 24.46 -5.29
N ARG A 138 -11.14 24.41 -6.40
CA ARG A 138 -10.90 25.54 -7.30
C ARG A 138 -11.75 25.50 -8.57
N HIS A 139 -12.66 24.53 -8.71
CA HIS A 139 -13.45 24.33 -9.93
C HIS A 139 -14.16 25.60 -10.41
N ALA A 140 -14.95 26.26 -9.55
CA ALA A 140 -15.70 27.47 -9.89
C ALA A 140 -14.79 28.61 -10.39
N ASN A 141 -13.69 28.85 -9.68
CA ASN A 141 -12.71 29.86 -10.05
C ASN A 141 -12.02 29.53 -11.37
N LEU A 142 -11.72 28.26 -11.61
CA LEU A 142 -11.14 27.82 -12.87
C LEU A 142 -12.12 28.11 -13.99
N ILE A 143 -13.33 27.57 -14.00
CA ILE A 143 -14.28 27.73 -15.13
C ILE A 143 -14.68 29.20 -15.40
N ALA A 144 -14.54 30.10 -14.42
CA ALA A 144 -14.77 31.53 -14.59
C ALA A 144 -13.63 32.27 -15.32
N GLN A 145 -12.40 31.73 -15.32
CA GLN A 145 -11.25 32.38 -15.97
C GLN A 145 -11.46 32.51 -17.48
N ASN A 146 -10.98 33.64 -18.03
CA ASN A 146 -10.84 33.83 -19.46
C ASN A 146 -9.62 33.04 -19.97
N ILE A 147 -9.84 32.16 -20.95
CA ILE A 147 -8.82 31.35 -21.61
C ILE A 147 -8.60 31.76 -23.07
N ILE A 148 -9.27 32.80 -23.55
CA ILE A 148 -9.08 33.38 -24.89
C ILE A 148 -7.62 33.82 -25.08
N ARG A 149 -7.15 33.69 -26.32
CA ARG A 149 -5.85 34.15 -26.77
C ARG A 149 -6.00 34.89 -28.09
N GLU A 150 -5.25 35.96 -28.25
CA GLU A 150 -5.29 36.82 -29.44
C GLU A 150 -4.81 36.09 -30.69
N ASP A 151 -3.82 35.20 -30.52
CA ASP A 151 -3.28 34.31 -31.55
C ASP A 151 -4.08 33.01 -31.74
N GLY A 152 -5.14 32.79 -30.94
CA GLY A 152 -5.88 31.53 -30.90
C GLY A 152 -7.27 31.63 -31.56
N LEU A 153 -7.55 30.74 -32.51
CA LEU A 153 -8.88 30.54 -33.06
C LEU A 153 -9.86 30.06 -32.00
N THR A 154 -9.50 29.06 -31.19
CA THR A 154 -10.35 28.54 -30.10
C THR A 154 -9.49 27.96 -28.99
N SER A 155 -9.85 28.27 -27.74
CA SER A 155 -9.26 27.70 -26.54
C SER A 155 -10.19 26.68 -25.92
N TYR A 156 -9.63 25.54 -25.52
CA TYR A 156 -10.33 24.43 -24.88
C TYR A 156 -9.62 23.97 -23.61
N ARG A 157 -10.36 23.67 -22.55
CA ARG A 157 -9.86 22.87 -21.43
C ARG A 157 -10.96 22.05 -20.79
N SER A 158 -10.57 20.97 -20.12
CA SER A 158 -11.46 20.14 -19.30
C SER A 158 -11.02 20.19 -17.84
N VAL A 159 -11.88 20.73 -16.97
CA VAL A 159 -11.61 20.94 -15.56
C VAL A 159 -12.32 19.87 -14.73
N LEU A 160 -11.57 19.13 -13.91
CA LEU A 160 -12.13 18.18 -12.93
C LEU A 160 -13.09 18.91 -11.98
N LYS A 161 -14.28 18.38 -11.74
CA LYS A 161 -15.25 18.88 -10.77
C LYS A 161 -15.25 18.01 -9.52
N THR A 162 -15.64 16.74 -9.70
CA THR A 162 -15.75 15.76 -8.64
C THR A 162 -15.40 14.35 -9.13
N GLN A 163 -15.02 13.49 -8.20
CA GLN A 163 -14.79 12.07 -8.44
C GLN A 163 -15.42 11.27 -7.29
N LEU A 164 -16.11 10.18 -7.62
CA LEU A 164 -16.58 9.19 -6.64
C LEU A 164 -15.96 7.85 -6.99
N TYR A 165 -15.29 7.24 -6.03
CA TYR A 165 -14.72 5.90 -6.11
C TYR A 165 -15.38 5.00 -5.09
N GLU A 166 -15.75 3.80 -5.50
CA GLU A 166 -16.40 2.79 -4.65
C GLU A 166 -15.76 1.43 -4.94
N SER A 167 -15.59 0.61 -3.91
CA SER A 167 -14.84 -0.63 -3.98
C SER A 167 -15.40 -1.68 -3.02
N VAL A 168 -15.48 -2.92 -3.51
CA VAL A 168 -15.72 -4.11 -2.69
C VAL A 168 -14.58 -5.09 -2.92
N GLY A 169 -13.98 -5.56 -1.84
CA GLY A 169 -12.87 -6.50 -1.84
C GLY A 169 -13.17 -7.74 -1.00
N LEU A 170 -12.64 -8.88 -1.42
CA LEU A 170 -12.75 -10.15 -0.70
C LEU A 170 -11.34 -10.73 -0.51
N GLU A 171 -11.05 -11.21 0.69
CA GLU A 171 -9.79 -11.87 1.03
C GLU A 171 -10.02 -13.35 1.30
N HIS A 172 -9.37 -14.20 0.51
CA HIS A 172 -9.46 -15.64 0.61
C HIS A 172 -8.17 -16.24 1.16
N HIS A 173 -8.32 -17.12 2.14
CA HIS A 173 -7.27 -17.98 2.64
C HIS A 173 -7.36 -19.33 1.90
N ILE A 174 -6.55 -19.50 0.85
CA ILE A 174 -6.63 -20.67 -0.05
C ILE A 174 -5.88 -21.86 0.56
N THR A 175 -4.66 -21.59 1.04
CA THR A 175 -3.83 -22.53 1.79
C THR A 175 -3.07 -21.75 2.86
N GLY A 176 -2.44 -22.45 3.80
CA GLY A 176 -1.57 -21.80 4.78
C GLY A 176 -0.50 -20.88 4.17
N ARG A 177 -0.05 -21.11 2.93
CA ARG A 177 0.95 -20.27 2.26
C ARG A 177 0.37 -19.28 1.27
N LEU A 178 -0.86 -19.46 0.81
CA LEU A 178 -1.42 -18.69 -0.30
C LEU A 178 -2.69 -17.97 0.14
N ASN A 179 -2.63 -16.65 0.11
CA ASN A 179 -3.77 -15.78 0.31
C ASN A 179 -4.05 -15.02 -0.98
N VAL A 180 -5.32 -14.89 -1.34
CA VAL A 180 -5.76 -14.21 -2.56
C VAL A 180 -6.74 -13.12 -2.19
N PHE A 181 -6.44 -11.89 -2.60
CA PHE A 181 -7.37 -10.78 -2.53
C PHE A 181 -7.87 -10.47 -3.93
N HIS A 182 -9.17 -10.21 -4.08
CA HIS A 182 -9.71 -9.66 -5.30
C HIS A 182 -10.72 -8.57 -5.00
N SER A 183 -10.78 -7.57 -5.86
CA SER A 183 -11.68 -6.43 -5.68
C SER A 183 -12.29 -6.00 -7.00
N PHE A 184 -13.52 -5.54 -6.89
CA PHE A 184 -14.21 -4.81 -7.95
C PHE A 184 -14.40 -3.37 -7.48
N SER A 185 -14.05 -2.41 -8.33
CA SER A 185 -14.25 -1.00 -8.05
C SER A 185 -14.82 -0.24 -9.23
N GLN A 186 -15.51 0.86 -8.91
CA GLN A 186 -16.09 1.79 -9.85
C GLN A 186 -15.57 3.20 -9.53
N ALA A 187 -15.22 3.96 -10.56
CA ALA A 187 -14.88 5.36 -10.46
C ALA A 187 -15.73 6.19 -11.43
N GLY A 188 -16.56 7.06 -10.89
CA GLY A 188 -17.28 8.10 -11.63
C GLY A 188 -16.54 9.43 -11.53
N VAL A 189 -16.32 10.09 -12.67
CA VAL A 189 -15.63 11.38 -12.74
C VAL A 189 -16.50 12.38 -13.47
N ILE A 190 -16.73 13.55 -12.88
CA ILE A 190 -17.46 14.65 -13.51
C ILE A 190 -16.48 15.78 -13.82
N ARG A 191 -16.57 16.31 -15.04
CA ARG A 191 -15.71 17.38 -15.54
C ARG A 191 -16.55 18.46 -16.22
N THR A 192 -16.02 19.67 -16.27
CA THR A 192 -16.58 20.76 -17.06
C THR A 192 -15.60 21.12 -18.17
N GLN A 193 -16.05 20.94 -19.41
CA GLN A 193 -15.36 21.42 -20.59
C GLN A 193 -15.69 22.89 -20.81
N GLN A 194 -14.67 23.68 -21.10
CA GLN A 194 -14.78 25.10 -21.41
C GLN A 194 -14.21 25.36 -22.79
N TYR A 195 -15.01 26.02 -23.63
CA TYR A 195 -14.64 26.47 -24.97
C TYR A 195 -14.77 27.99 -25.03
N GLN A 196 -13.72 28.67 -25.47
CA GLN A 196 -13.77 30.11 -25.70
C GLN A 196 -13.06 30.51 -26.98
N SER A 197 -13.61 31.48 -27.70
CA SER A 197 -13.03 32.04 -28.92
C SER A 197 -13.35 33.52 -29.01
N ALA A 198 -12.34 34.37 -29.20
CA ALA A 198 -12.58 35.77 -29.59
C ALA A 198 -13.10 35.85 -31.03
N TYR A 199 -12.52 35.04 -31.93
CA TYR A 199 -12.83 35.04 -33.35
C TYR A 199 -14.30 34.68 -33.65
N ASN A 200 -14.80 33.60 -33.04
CA ASN A 200 -16.19 33.15 -33.20
C ASN A 200 -17.12 33.63 -32.08
N GLN A 201 -16.67 34.57 -31.23
CA GLN A 201 -17.42 35.08 -30.08
C GLN A 201 -18.02 33.97 -29.19
N LEU A 202 -17.27 32.89 -29.01
CA LEU A 202 -17.73 31.68 -28.33
C LEU A 202 -17.40 31.74 -26.84
N LYS A 203 -18.38 31.39 -25.99
CA LYS A 203 -18.16 31.09 -24.58
C LYS A 203 -19.12 30.00 -24.11
N LEU A 204 -18.66 28.75 -24.14
CA LEU A 204 -19.48 27.59 -23.77
C LEU A 204 -18.87 26.82 -22.61
N LEU A 205 -19.74 26.36 -21.71
CA LEU A 205 -19.43 25.40 -20.67
C LEU A 205 -20.31 24.17 -20.88
N LYS A 206 -19.71 22.98 -20.82
CA LYS A 206 -20.45 21.73 -20.96
C LYS A 206 -19.92 20.69 -19.98
N GLU A 207 -20.83 20.07 -19.24
CA GLU A 207 -20.46 18.97 -18.34
C GLU A 207 -20.28 17.67 -19.10
N THR A 208 -19.33 16.86 -18.63
CA THR A 208 -19.09 15.51 -19.10
C THR A 208 -18.83 14.57 -17.94
N SER A 209 -19.03 13.28 -18.20
CA SER A 209 -18.80 12.21 -17.25
C SER A 209 -17.90 11.14 -17.84
N ALA A 210 -17.10 10.52 -16.98
CA ALA A 210 -16.44 9.27 -17.24
C ALA A 210 -16.87 8.24 -16.20
N LEU A 211 -17.02 7.00 -16.64
CA LEU A 211 -17.30 5.86 -15.78
C LEU A 211 -16.27 4.78 -16.08
N GLN A 212 -15.56 4.37 -15.05
CA GLN A 212 -14.53 3.36 -15.10
C GLN A 212 -14.83 2.26 -14.09
N TYR A 213 -14.55 1.03 -14.49
CA TYR A 213 -14.58 -0.15 -13.66
C TYR A 213 -13.18 -0.74 -13.60
N GLN A 214 -12.86 -1.38 -12.49
CA GLN A 214 -11.61 -2.10 -12.32
C GLN A 214 -11.89 -3.42 -11.61
N TYR A 215 -11.34 -4.49 -12.16
CA TYR A 215 -11.19 -5.76 -11.44
C TYR A 215 -9.72 -5.98 -11.15
N ARG A 216 -9.41 -6.29 -9.90
CA ARG A 216 -8.05 -6.61 -9.45
C ARG A 216 -8.04 -7.98 -8.81
N LEU A 217 -7.03 -8.76 -9.15
CA LEU A 217 -6.66 -10.00 -8.49
C LEU A 217 -5.24 -9.86 -7.94
N HIS A 218 -5.01 -10.21 -6.67
CA HIS A 218 -3.73 -10.08 -6.00
C HIS A 218 -3.45 -11.32 -5.14
N GLY A 219 -2.40 -12.05 -5.47
CA GLY A 219 -1.92 -13.22 -4.73
C GLY A 219 -0.73 -12.88 -3.84
N ARG A 220 -0.73 -13.43 -2.62
CA ARG A 220 0.38 -13.39 -1.66
C ARG A 220 0.79 -14.81 -1.31
N PHE A 221 2.04 -15.17 -1.63
CA PHE A 221 2.61 -16.47 -1.34
C PHE A 221 3.74 -16.37 -0.32
N LEU A 222 3.63 -17.12 0.77
CA LEU A 222 4.65 -17.23 1.81
C LEU A 222 5.70 -18.27 1.38
N ALA A 223 6.83 -17.79 0.87
CA ALA A 223 7.94 -18.64 0.44
C ALA A 223 8.78 -19.18 1.62
N GLY A 224 8.48 -18.75 2.84
CA GLY A 224 9.10 -19.22 4.08
C GLY A 224 10.28 -18.38 4.55
N ARG A 225 10.67 -18.56 5.82
CA ARG A 225 11.73 -17.78 6.49
C ARG A 225 11.53 -16.27 6.37
N GLY A 226 10.29 -15.77 6.34
CA GLY A 226 9.97 -14.34 6.16
C GLY A 226 10.01 -13.83 4.71
N TRP A 227 10.21 -14.68 3.71
CA TRP A 227 10.05 -14.29 2.30
C TRP A 227 8.58 -14.33 1.89
N VAL A 228 8.14 -13.28 1.19
CA VAL A 228 6.79 -13.17 0.63
C VAL A 228 6.86 -12.74 -0.82
N VAL A 229 6.26 -13.53 -1.71
CA VAL A 229 6.09 -13.23 -3.13
C VAL A 229 4.68 -12.70 -3.36
N ARG A 230 4.57 -11.64 -4.17
CA ARG A 230 3.32 -10.99 -4.54
C ARG A 230 3.18 -10.98 -6.04
N SER A 231 1.95 -11.17 -6.50
CA SER A 231 1.60 -10.92 -7.89
C SER A 231 0.22 -10.30 -7.94
N ALA A 232 0.03 -9.35 -8.85
CA ALA A 232 -1.28 -8.76 -9.09
C ALA A 232 -1.56 -8.64 -10.58
N VAL A 233 -2.83 -8.70 -10.93
CA VAL A 233 -3.34 -8.32 -12.25
C VAL A 233 -4.48 -7.34 -12.03
N SER A 234 -4.50 -6.25 -12.79
CA SER A 234 -5.57 -5.26 -12.76
C SER A 234 -6.05 -5.00 -14.19
N SER A 235 -7.35 -5.12 -14.41
CA SER A 235 -8.00 -4.84 -15.69
C SER A 235 -9.01 -3.72 -15.48
N LEU A 236 -8.89 -2.67 -16.27
CA LEU A 236 -9.74 -1.50 -16.21
C LEU A 236 -10.51 -1.37 -17.51
N TRP A 237 -11.79 -1.05 -17.42
CA TRP A 237 -12.62 -0.79 -18.59
C TRP A 237 -13.63 0.29 -18.31
N GLY A 238 -14.08 0.99 -19.35
CA GLY A 238 -15.03 2.07 -19.16
C GLY A 238 -15.13 2.99 -20.35
N ARG A 239 -15.79 4.13 -20.13
CA ARG A 239 -15.97 5.16 -21.14
C ARG A 239 -15.79 6.54 -20.51
N SER A 240 -15.06 7.39 -21.21
CA SER A 240 -14.91 8.81 -20.89
C SER A 240 -15.56 9.64 -21.98
N ASN A 241 -16.64 10.33 -21.65
CA ASN A 241 -17.36 11.15 -22.61
C ASN A 241 -16.73 12.54 -22.73
N TYR A 242 -16.71 13.08 -23.94
CA TYR A 242 -16.24 14.43 -24.22
C TYR A 242 -17.03 15.05 -25.37
N HIS A 243 -17.27 16.35 -25.33
CA HIS A 243 -17.83 17.07 -26.47
C HIS A 243 -16.69 17.49 -27.41
N LEU A 244 -16.90 17.31 -28.70
CA LEU A 244 -16.05 17.84 -29.75
C LEU A 244 -16.73 19.07 -30.34
N LEU A 245 -16.02 20.20 -30.35
CA LEU A 245 -16.50 21.41 -30.99
C LEU A 245 -16.23 21.36 -32.50
N SER A 246 -17.26 21.68 -33.27
CA SER A 246 -17.24 21.84 -34.72
C SER A 246 -18.09 23.06 -35.09
N TYR A 247 -18.03 23.50 -36.34
CA TYR A 247 -18.87 24.58 -36.85
C TYR A 247 -19.66 24.05 -38.05
N ASN A 248 -20.96 24.36 -38.12
CA ASN A 248 -21.78 24.01 -39.28
C ASN A 248 -21.48 24.96 -40.48
N LEU A 249 -22.11 24.71 -41.63
CA LEU A 249 -21.96 25.56 -42.83
C LEU A 249 -22.42 27.01 -42.60
N SER A 250 -23.29 27.24 -41.62
CA SER A 250 -23.76 28.57 -41.22
C SER A 250 -22.83 29.26 -40.20
N GLY A 251 -21.72 28.62 -39.81
CA GLY A 251 -20.75 29.16 -38.84
C GLY A 251 -21.16 29.00 -37.37
N GLU A 252 -22.25 28.30 -37.07
CA GLU A 252 -22.70 28.09 -35.70
C GLU A 252 -21.95 26.95 -35.01
N PRO A 253 -21.63 27.08 -33.71
CA PRO A 253 -20.92 26.05 -32.96
C PRO A 253 -21.82 24.83 -32.71
N VAL A 254 -21.36 23.66 -33.13
CA VAL A 254 -22.00 22.36 -32.88
C VAL A 254 -21.11 21.52 -31.97
N LEU A 255 -21.67 21.09 -30.83
CA LEU A 255 -21.02 20.17 -29.90
C LEU A 255 -21.50 18.74 -30.13
N SER A 256 -20.59 17.89 -30.63
CA SER A 256 -20.87 16.47 -30.81
C SER A 256 -20.36 15.67 -29.61
N LEU A 257 -21.23 14.89 -28.96
CA LEU A 257 -20.82 13.97 -27.90
C LEU A 257 -20.03 12.80 -28.50
N LYS A 258 -18.81 12.61 -28.02
CA LYS A 258 -17.92 11.49 -28.35
C LYS A 258 -17.52 10.78 -27.06
N SER A 259 -16.99 9.57 -27.21
CA SER A 259 -16.52 8.78 -26.08
C SER A 259 -15.16 8.17 -26.38
N TRP A 260 -14.28 8.20 -25.38
CA TRP A 260 -13.04 7.44 -25.36
C TRP A 260 -13.24 6.15 -24.55
N THR A 261 -12.79 5.02 -25.10
CA THR A 261 -12.84 3.74 -24.39
C THR A 261 -11.63 3.59 -23.49
N ILE A 262 -11.87 3.27 -22.22
CA ILE A 262 -10.84 2.89 -21.25
C ILE A 262 -10.65 1.38 -21.35
N ALA A 263 -9.41 0.92 -21.48
CA ALA A 263 -9.07 -0.50 -21.62
C ALA A 263 -7.64 -0.76 -21.12
N ASP A 264 -7.37 -0.36 -19.87
CA ASP A 264 -6.03 -0.47 -19.29
C ASP A 264 -5.81 -1.85 -18.64
N LYS A 265 -4.59 -2.38 -18.74
CA LYS A 265 -4.23 -3.68 -18.17
C LYS A 265 -2.86 -3.60 -17.54
N LEU A 266 -2.73 -4.11 -16.33
CA LEU A 266 -1.47 -4.11 -15.58
C LEU A 266 -1.22 -5.47 -14.94
N ILE A 267 0.03 -5.91 -14.96
CA ILE A 267 0.54 -7.07 -14.24
C ILE A 267 1.68 -6.61 -13.35
N ASN A 268 1.65 -7.02 -12.10
CA ASN A 268 2.70 -6.75 -11.12
C ASN A 268 3.26 -8.07 -10.57
N ALA A 269 4.57 -8.08 -10.32
CA ALA A 269 5.23 -9.11 -9.54
C ALA A 269 6.21 -8.45 -8.57
N GLY A 270 6.29 -8.97 -7.35
CA GLY A 270 7.17 -8.42 -6.31
C GLY A 270 7.57 -9.43 -5.26
N ILE A 271 8.63 -9.11 -4.54
CA ILE A 271 9.15 -9.92 -3.44
C ILE A 271 9.53 -9.02 -2.28
N SER A 272 9.26 -9.48 -1.06
CA SER A 272 9.70 -8.83 0.17
C SER A 272 10.32 -9.81 1.13
N LYS A 273 11.14 -9.29 2.04
CA LYS A 273 11.76 -10.06 3.13
C LYS A 273 11.49 -9.38 4.47
N GLU A 274 10.96 -10.12 5.43
CA GLU A 274 10.92 -9.68 6.83
C GLU A 274 12.32 -9.85 7.45
N LEU A 275 12.88 -8.75 7.93
CA LEU A 275 14.14 -8.69 8.69
C LEU A 275 13.87 -8.08 10.08
N PRO A 276 14.83 -8.20 11.03
CA PRO A 276 14.59 -7.81 12.43
C PRO A 276 14.19 -6.35 12.66
N PHE A 277 14.65 -5.39 11.83
CA PHE A 277 14.34 -3.96 12.00
C PHE A 277 13.68 -3.32 10.79
N LEU A 278 13.64 -4.04 9.66
CA LEU A 278 13.18 -3.49 8.40
C LEU A 278 12.57 -4.55 7.49
N ARG A 279 11.85 -4.10 6.47
CA ARG A 279 11.26 -4.95 5.43
C ARG A 279 11.48 -4.32 4.07
N PRO A 280 12.52 -4.74 3.32
CA PRO A 280 12.66 -4.35 1.94
C PRO A 280 11.63 -5.09 1.08
N LYS A 281 11.15 -4.41 0.05
CA LYS A 281 10.35 -4.97 -1.02
C LYS A 281 10.80 -4.37 -2.34
N VAL A 282 10.86 -5.20 -3.36
CA VAL A 282 11.03 -4.76 -4.75
C VAL A 282 9.91 -5.33 -5.59
N SER A 283 9.40 -4.57 -6.53
CA SER A 283 8.38 -5.03 -7.48
C SER A 283 8.54 -4.38 -8.84
N VAL A 284 8.01 -5.06 -9.86
CA VAL A 284 7.93 -4.57 -11.22
C VAL A 284 6.48 -4.64 -11.67
N THR A 285 6.00 -3.57 -12.29
CA THR A 285 4.70 -3.49 -12.95
C THR A 285 4.90 -3.26 -14.44
N TYR A 286 4.21 -4.04 -15.26
CA TYR A 286 4.19 -3.91 -16.71
C TYR A 286 2.74 -3.89 -17.21
N GLY A 287 2.47 -3.12 -18.26
CA GLY A 287 1.18 -3.14 -18.92
C GLY A 287 0.92 -1.92 -19.79
N GLU A 288 -0.36 -1.60 -19.98
CA GLU A 288 -0.82 -0.51 -20.84
C GLU A 288 -1.76 0.40 -20.05
N ILE A 289 -1.52 1.71 -20.09
CA ILE A 289 -2.42 2.74 -19.56
C ILE A 289 -2.62 3.78 -20.65
N ASN A 290 -3.89 4.12 -20.94
CA ASN A 290 -4.26 5.08 -21.98
C ASN A 290 -3.64 4.76 -23.35
N ARG A 291 -3.52 3.47 -23.71
CA ARG A 291 -2.89 2.97 -24.96
C ARG A 291 -1.39 3.17 -25.07
N HIS A 292 -0.73 3.45 -23.96
CA HIS A 292 0.72 3.59 -23.90
C HIS A 292 1.31 2.50 -23.02
N GLY A 293 2.36 1.84 -23.50
CA GLY A 293 3.14 0.87 -22.74
C GLY A 293 3.77 1.51 -21.50
N GLN A 294 3.69 0.80 -20.38
CA GLN A 294 4.19 1.23 -19.08
C GLN A 294 5.12 0.15 -18.52
N LEU A 295 6.27 0.57 -18.01
CA LEU A 295 7.16 -0.24 -17.18
C LEU A 295 7.54 0.53 -15.93
N GLN A 296 7.26 -0.03 -14.77
CA GLN A 296 7.51 0.60 -13.48
C GLN A 296 8.28 -0.35 -12.57
N ALA A 297 9.37 0.12 -11.98
CA ALA A 297 10.12 -0.58 -10.95
C ALA A 297 9.96 0.17 -9.62
N ASP A 298 9.55 -0.55 -8.59
CA ASP A 298 9.28 -0.01 -7.27
C ASP A 298 10.21 -0.64 -6.23
N GLY A 299 10.81 0.20 -5.40
CA GLY A 299 11.51 -0.18 -4.17
C GLY A 299 10.76 0.38 -2.96
N GLN A 300 10.52 -0.45 -1.95
CA GLN A 300 9.93 -0.04 -0.68
C GLN A 300 10.82 -0.51 0.47
N LEU A 301 10.97 0.35 1.46
CA LEU A 301 11.60 0.02 2.73
C LEU A 301 10.65 0.39 3.86
N VAL A 302 10.33 -0.58 4.71
CA VAL A 302 9.65 -0.32 5.98
C VAL A 302 10.65 -0.44 7.12
N ILE A 303 10.67 0.51 8.06
CA ILE A 303 11.55 0.49 9.23
C ILE A 303 10.69 0.53 10.50
N TYR A 304 11.07 -0.28 11.50
CA TYR A 304 10.39 -0.39 12.79
C TYR A 304 11.36 -0.08 13.93
N PRO A 305 11.58 1.21 14.28
CA PRO A 305 12.59 1.59 15.26
C PRO A 305 12.37 0.99 16.65
N LEU A 306 11.12 0.72 17.01
CA LEU A 306 10.74 0.13 18.30
C LEU A 306 10.55 -1.39 18.24
N GLU A 307 10.91 -2.03 17.12
CA GLU A 307 10.72 -3.48 16.89
C GLU A 307 9.27 -3.97 17.01
N ASN A 308 8.32 -3.05 16.86
CA ASN A 308 6.89 -3.29 16.84
C ASN A 308 6.21 -2.33 15.86
N ALA A 309 4.90 -2.46 15.69
CA ALA A 309 4.11 -1.62 14.80
C ALA A 309 3.63 -0.30 15.44
N ASP A 310 4.09 0.06 16.65
CA ASP A 310 3.64 1.27 17.33
C ASP A 310 4.30 2.53 16.73
N LEU A 311 5.49 2.40 16.12
CA LEU A 311 6.15 3.43 15.32
C LEU A 311 6.79 2.80 14.09
N TYR A 312 6.46 3.30 12.90
CA TYR A 312 7.08 2.82 11.67
C TYR A 312 7.20 3.90 10.59
N PHE A 313 8.19 3.70 9.72
CA PHE A 313 8.44 4.53 8.54
C PHE A 313 8.30 3.67 7.29
N ILE A 314 7.68 4.22 6.25
CA ILE A 314 7.62 3.57 4.93
C ILE A 314 8.17 4.57 3.91
N SER A 315 9.22 4.16 3.20
CA SER A 315 9.77 4.89 2.07
C SER A 315 9.54 4.09 0.81
N ASP A 316 8.89 4.68 -0.18
CA ASP A 316 8.63 4.09 -1.49
C ASP A 316 9.33 4.94 -2.57
N VAL A 317 10.02 4.28 -3.49
CA VAL A 317 10.65 4.90 -4.67
C VAL A 317 10.19 4.14 -5.89
N SER A 318 9.70 4.85 -6.89
CA SER A 318 9.29 4.30 -8.19
C SER A 318 10.08 4.95 -9.31
N LEU A 319 10.61 4.12 -10.21
CA LEU A 319 11.13 4.52 -11.51
C LEU A 319 10.14 4.05 -12.58
N HIS A 320 9.68 4.98 -13.41
CA HIS A 320 8.54 4.75 -14.30
C HIS A 320 8.84 5.21 -15.72
N PHE A 321 8.83 4.26 -16.65
CA PHE A 321 8.93 4.47 -18.08
C PHE A 321 7.53 4.39 -18.68
N ASP A 322 7.17 5.41 -19.45
CA ASP A 322 5.85 5.61 -20.05
C ASP A 322 6.06 6.09 -21.48
N GLU A 323 5.55 5.34 -22.45
CA GLU A 323 5.71 5.67 -23.88
C GLU A 323 5.10 7.01 -24.30
N SER A 324 4.21 7.60 -23.49
CA SER A 324 3.64 8.92 -23.77
C SER A 324 4.60 10.09 -23.48
N VAL A 325 5.73 9.84 -22.83
CA VAL A 325 6.73 10.86 -22.47
C VAL A 325 8.15 10.41 -22.78
N GLU A 326 8.99 11.32 -23.25
CA GLU A 326 10.38 10.99 -23.63
C GLU A 326 11.28 10.62 -22.44
N LYS A 327 10.96 11.12 -21.24
CA LYS A 327 11.80 10.98 -20.05
C LYS A 327 11.14 10.09 -19.01
N ALA A 328 11.96 9.23 -18.42
CA ALA A 328 11.57 8.46 -17.25
C ALA A 328 11.09 9.39 -16.11
N LYS A 329 10.04 8.96 -15.43
CA LYS A 329 9.46 9.64 -14.27
C LYS A 329 9.96 8.96 -13.01
N SER A 330 10.11 9.73 -11.95
CA SER A 330 10.33 9.21 -10.61
C SER A 330 9.25 9.69 -9.66
N VAL A 331 8.89 8.82 -8.72
CA VAL A 331 7.95 9.12 -7.65
C VAL A 331 8.57 8.65 -6.34
N PHE A 332 8.58 9.53 -5.34
CA PHE A 332 8.99 9.21 -3.98
C PHE A 332 7.79 9.38 -3.07
N ALA A 333 7.55 8.42 -2.18
CA ALA A 333 6.57 8.57 -1.12
C ALA A 333 7.17 8.23 0.25
N GLN A 334 6.74 8.98 1.25
CA GLN A 334 7.13 8.78 2.64
C GLN A 334 5.88 8.69 3.51
N LYS A 335 5.85 7.72 4.42
CA LYS A 335 4.81 7.57 5.44
C LYS A 335 5.44 7.46 6.81
N LEU A 336 4.75 8.03 7.79
CA LEU A 336 5.04 7.89 9.22
C LEU A 336 3.76 7.41 9.90
N GLY A 337 3.83 6.24 10.52
CA GLY A 337 2.75 5.70 11.35
C GLY A 337 3.12 5.74 12.81
N VAL A 338 2.23 6.28 13.64
CA VAL A 338 2.37 6.31 15.10
C VAL A 338 1.08 5.81 15.73
N LYS A 339 1.20 4.92 16.71
CA LYS A 339 0.08 4.45 17.50
C LYS A 339 -0.19 5.39 18.67
N GLY A 340 -1.44 5.83 18.80
CA GLY A 340 -1.95 6.59 19.94
C GLY A 340 -3.15 5.86 20.55
N GLY A 341 -2.94 5.16 21.67
CA GLY A 341 -3.98 4.34 22.29
C GLY A 341 -4.39 3.17 21.38
N PRO A 342 -5.69 2.98 21.08
CA PRO A 342 -6.16 1.93 20.18
C PRO A 342 -6.00 2.27 18.69
N ALA A 343 -5.71 3.53 18.34
CA ALA A 343 -5.69 4.01 16.97
C ALA A 343 -4.27 4.22 16.44
N TRP A 344 -4.13 4.13 15.13
CA TRP A 344 -2.93 4.53 14.40
C TRP A 344 -3.19 5.80 13.60
N PHE A 345 -2.28 6.75 13.72
CA PHE A 345 -2.25 7.98 12.96
C PHE A 345 -1.12 7.88 11.94
N ILE A 346 -1.47 8.04 10.67
CA ILE A 346 -0.52 7.88 9.57
C ILE A 346 -0.50 9.17 8.76
N ALA A 347 0.64 9.83 8.75
CA ALA A 347 0.89 10.95 7.84
C ALA A 347 1.63 10.44 6.61
N ASP A 348 1.22 10.87 5.42
CA ASP A 348 1.83 10.47 4.16
C ASP A 348 2.05 11.65 3.21
N GLY A 349 3.14 11.56 2.45
CA GLY A 349 3.49 12.48 1.37
C GLY A 349 4.00 11.72 0.16
N THR A 350 3.59 12.14 -1.03
CA THR A 350 4.07 11.62 -2.32
C THR A 350 4.49 12.79 -3.19
N TRP A 351 5.66 12.70 -3.83
CA TRP A 351 6.25 13.72 -4.68
C TRP A 351 6.76 13.09 -5.98
N GLY A 352 6.48 13.73 -7.11
CA GLY A 352 6.92 13.23 -8.41
C GLY A 352 5.93 13.54 -9.51
N MET A 353 6.07 12.87 -10.65
CA MET A 353 5.13 13.00 -11.77
C MET A 353 4.23 11.78 -11.83
N VAL A 354 3.06 11.87 -11.18
CA VAL A 354 2.06 10.81 -11.14
C VAL A 354 1.03 11.07 -12.25
N GLY A 355 1.22 10.39 -13.38
CA GLY A 355 0.32 10.34 -14.54
C GLY A 355 0.65 9.12 -15.36
N ASN A 356 -0.37 8.42 -15.87
CA ASN A 356 -0.26 7.04 -16.39
C ASN A 356 0.51 6.10 -15.44
N PHE A 357 0.33 6.29 -14.14
CA PHE A 357 1.13 5.65 -13.09
C PHE A 357 0.29 4.63 -12.33
N SER A 358 0.93 3.65 -11.69
CA SER A 358 0.23 2.70 -10.82
C SER A 358 0.82 2.73 -9.41
N SER A 359 -0.02 2.66 -8.38
CA SER A 359 0.45 2.54 -6.99
C SER A 359 -0.19 1.35 -6.29
N SER A 360 0.42 0.93 -5.19
CA SER A 360 -0.02 -0.24 -4.42
C SER A 360 -0.14 -1.49 -5.31
N GLU A 361 0.91 -1.77 -6.08
CA GLU A 361 1.02 -2.95 -6.96
C GLU A 361 -0.14 -3.03 -7.99
N GLY A 362 -0.62 -1.89 -8.48
CA GLY A 362 -1.71 -1.77 -9.45
C GLY A 362 -3.11 -1.56 -8.85
N LEU A 363 -3.25 -1.39 -7.52
CA LEU A 363 -4.58 -1.23 -6.91
C LEU A 363 -5.19 0.10 -7.31
N VAL A 364 -4.36 1.14 -7.35
CA VAL A 364 -4.75 2.46 -7.79
C VAL A 364 -4.01 2.77 -9.09
N VAL A 365 -4.76 3.02 -10.15
CA VAL A 365 -4.23 3.40 -11.47
C VAL A 365 -4.58 4.85 -11.74
N TYR A 366 -3.55 5.67 -12.01
CA TYR A 366 -3.66 7.09 -12.30
C TYR A 366 -3.65 7.30 -13.82
N ASN A 367 -4.80 7.08 -14.46
CA ASN A 367 -5.01 7.25 -15.91
C ASN A 367 -5.76 8.55 -16.27
N MET A 368 -5.84 9.50 -15.33
CA MET A 368 -6.45 10.81 -15.56
C MET A 368 -5.58 11.71 -16.45
N PRO A 369 -6.16 12.66 -17.20
CA PRO A 369 -5.39 13.56 -18.07
C PRO A 369 -4.52 14.55 -17.29
N GLU A 370 -4.79 14.76 -16.00
CA GLU A 370 -3.93 15.55 -15.13
C GLU A 370 -2.72 14.78 -14.61
N VAL A 371 -1.60 15.48 -14.51
CA VAL A 371 -0.42 14.99 -13.79
C VAL A 371 -0.47 15.49 -12.37
N ILE A 372 -0.54 14.58 -11.41
CA ILE A 372 -0.39 14.89 -9.99
C ILE A 372 1.09 15.15 -9.69
N LYS A 373 1.39 16.25 -9.01
CA LYS A 373 2.75 16.66 -8.62
C LYS A 373 3.10 16.27 -7.20
N ASN A 374 2.11 16.34 -6.32
CA ASN A 374 2.24 15.85 -4.96
C ASN A 374 0.87 15.47 -4.38
N ILE A 375 0.91 14.58 -3.39
CA ILE A 375 -0.24 14.16 -2.59
C ILE A 375 0.22 14.21 -1.13
N HIS A 376 -0.58 14.80 -0.26
CA HIS A 376 -0.39 14.76 1.19
C HIS A 376 -1.64 14.22 1.84
N GLY A 377 -1.47 13.33 2.82
CA GLY A 377 -2.58 12.66 3.47
C GLY A 377 -2.37 12.47 4.97
N ILE A 378 -3.50 12.43 5.68
CA ILE A 378 -3.58 11.99 7.07
C ILE A 378 -4.63 10.89 7.12
N THR A 379 -4.26 9.76 7.70
CA THR A 379 -5.13 8.59 7.88
C THR A 379 -5.24 8.25 9.35
N VAL A 380 -6.46 7.96 9.79
CA VAL A 380 -6.74 7.32 11.09
C VAL A 380 -7.16 5.88 10.80
N TYR A 381 -6.47 4.94 11.41
CA TYR A 381 -6.81 3.51 11.41
C TYR A 381 -7.22 3.10 12.81
N LEU A 382 -8.41 2.53 12.94
CA LEU A 382 -9.01 2.10 14.20
C LEU A 382 -9.47 0.64 14.09
N PRO A 383 -8.77 -0.31 14.73
CA PRO A 383 -9.29 -1.64 14.93
C PRO A 383 -10.38 -1.61 16.01
N MET A 384 -11.54 -2.14 15.67
CA MET A 384 -12.75 -2.18 16.49
C MET A 384 -13.15 -3.63 16.79
N PHE A 385 -13.97 -3.82 17.84
CA PHE A 385 -14.56 -5.11 18.20
C PHE A 385 -13.52 -6.24 18.33
N ASN A 386 -12.45 -6.02 19.11
CA ASN A 386 -11.34 -6.97 19.26
C ASN A 386 -10.73 -7.39 17.92
N TYR A 387 -10.43 -6.41 17.05
CA TYR A 387 -9.82 -6.62 15.73
C TYR A 387 -10.69 -7.47 14.77
N ARG A 388 -12.02 -7.44 14.94
CA ARG A 388 -12.96 -8.04 13.98
C ARG A 388 -13.35 -7.07 12.86
N LEU A 389 -13.18 -5.77 13.09
CA LEU A 389 -13.45 -4.73 12.11
C LEU A 389 -12.34 -3.71 12.14
N ASP A 390 -11.81 -3.35 10.98
CA ASP A 390 -10.96 -2.18 10.82
C ASP A 390 -11.76 -1.04 10.20
N LEU A 391 -11.73 0.13 10.84
CA LEU A 391 -12.16 1.39 10.25
C LEU A 391 -10.93 2.20 9.84
N THR A 392 -10.91 2.63 8.59
CA THR A 392 -9.90 3.55 8.08
C THR A 392 -10.58 4.80 7.52
N ALA A 393 -10.15 5.97 7.96
CA ALA A 393 -10.59 7.25 7.42
C ALA A 393 -9.37 8.08 7.00
N ARG A 394 -9.38 8.61 5.77
CA ARG A 394 -8.27 9.40 5.22
C ARG A 394 -8.76 10.68 4.61
N VAL A 395 -8.07 11.78 4.93
CA VAL A 395 -8.17 13.05 4.23
C VAL A 395 -6.89 13.26 3.44
N SER A 396 -7.00 13.73 2.21
CA SER A 396 -5.86 14.00 1.34
C SER A 396 -6.04 15.27 0.52
N ILE A 397 -4.92 15.89 0.17
CA ILE A 397 -4.85 17.03 -0.74
C ILE A 397 -3.83 16.68 -1.82
N SER A 398 -4.22 16.87 -3.08
CA SER A 398 -3.34 16.66 -4.22
C SER A 398 -3.21 17.93 -5.06
N ARG A 399 -1.98 18.23 -5.51
CA ARG A 399 -1.73 19.30 -6.48
C ARG A 399 -1.65 18.71 -7.89
N LYS A 400 -2.57 19.11 -8.75
CA LYS A 400 -2.70 18.62 -10.13
C LYS A 400 -2.25 19.70 -11.12
N LYS A 401 -1.60 19.27 -12.19
CA LYS A 401 -1.24 20.08 -13.36
C LYS A 401 -2.01 19.55 -14.56
N ALA A 402 -2.70 20.44 -15.26
CA ALA A 402 -3.54 20.13 -16.41
C ALA A 402 -3.21 21.09 -17.57
N GLN A 403 -3.75 20.81 -18.76
CA GLN A 403 -3.50 21.61 -19.96
C GLN A 403 -4.75 22.30 -20.48
N THR A 404 -4.57 23.53 -20.94
CA THR A 404 -5.46 24.26 -21.84
C THR A 404 -4.87 24.15 -23.23
N TYR A 405 -5.69 23.76 -24.20
CA TYR A 405 -5.35 23.65 -25.61
C TYR A 405 -5.76 24.94 -26.31
N VAL A 406 -4.83 25.59 -27.00
CA VAL A 406 -5.08 26.79 -27.79
C VAL A 406 -4.88 26.43 -29.26
N TYR A 407 -5.98 26.33 -29.99
CA TYR A 407 -5.99 26.01 -31.41
C TYR A 407 -5.70 27.27 -32.21
N THR A 408 -4.63 27.26 -33.00
CA THR A 408 -4.27 28.34 -33.94
C THR A 408 -4.87 28.09 -35.33
N THR A 409 -5.15 26.82 -35.65
CA THR A 409 -5.92 26.39 -36.83
C THR A 409 -6.94 25.32 -36.42
N ALA A 410 -7.69 24.76 -37.37
CA ALA A 410 -8.62 23.68 -37.09
C ALA A 410 -7.95 22.41 -36.51
N THR A 411 -6.65 22.22 -36.73
CA THR A 411 -5.90 21.01 -36.34
C THR A 411 -4.65 21.30 -35.52
N THR A 412 -4.07 22.49 -35.66
CA THR A 412 -2.83 22.88 -34.98
C THR A 412 -3.16 23.57 -33.66
N PHE A 413 -2.50 23.14 -32.59
CA PHE A 413 -2.65 23.74 -31.27
C PHE A 413 -1.33 23.76 -30.51
N TYR A 414 -1.25 24.62 -29.50
CA TYR A 414 -0.25 24.53 -28.45
C TYR A 414 -0.93 24.39 -27.08
N THR A 415 -0.19 23.91 -26.09
CA THR A 415 -0.73 23.70 -24.74
C THR A 415 -0.19 24.72 -23.75
N ARG A 416 -1.06 25.21 -22.86
CA ARG A 416 -0.70 25.99 -21.69
C ARG A 416 -1.13 25.28 -20.42
N SER A 417 -0.21 25.16 -19.48
CA SER A 417 -0.52 24.49 -18.24
C SER A 417 -1.26 25.39 -17.25
N TYR A 418 -2.19 24.79 -16.51
CA TYR A 418 -2.76 25.37 -15.30
C TYR A 418 -2.63 24.37 -14.15
N SER A 419 -2.79 24.84 -12.91
CA SER A 419 -2.69 24.00 -11.72
C SER A 419 -3.86 24.23 -10.79
N PHE A 420 -4.21 23.20 -10.04
CA PHE A 420 -5.27 23.26 -9.05
C PHE A 420 -5.05 22.25 -7.94
N THR A 421 -5.82 22.41 -6.87
CA THR A 421 -5.81 21.54 -5.70
C THR A 421 -7.11 20.75 -5.65
N ASP A 422 -6.98 19.46 -5.38
CA ASP A 422 -8.10 18.52 -5.25
C ASP A 422 -8.04 17.89 -3.85
N GLN A 423 -9.19 17.82 -3.20
CA GLN A 423 -9.34 17.29 -1.86
C GLN A 423 -10.02 15.92 -1.92
N GLY A 424 -9.46 14.93 -1.24
CA GLY A 424 -9.97 13.57 -1.19
C GLY A 424 -10.37 13.17 0.23
N PHE A 425 -11.54 12.58 0.39
CA PHE A 425 -11.98 11.92 1.62
C PHE A 425 -12.26 10.45 1.32
N LEU A 426 -11.58 9.54 2.02
CA LEU A 426 -11.75 8.09 1.88
C LEU A 426 -12.20 7.50 3.22
N ILE A 427 -13.16 6.58 3.15
CA ILE A 427 -13.54 5.69 4.24
C ILE A 427 -13.43 4.24 3.75
N SER A 428 -12.90 3.37 4.60
CA SER A 428 -12.75 1.95 4.33
C SER A 428 -13.11 1.15 5.58
N LEU A 429 -13.91 0.12 5.39
CA LEU A 429 -14.32 -0.83 6.41
C LEU A 429 -13.84 -2.21 5.98
N LYS A 430 -13.06 -2.88 6.84
CA LYS A 430 -12.65 -4.26 6.61
C LYS A 430 -13.16 -5.15 7.74
N TRP A 431 -14.01 -6.09 7.40
CA TRP A 431 -14.56 -7.07 8.33
C TRP A 431 -13.82 -8.39 8.21
N TYR A 432 -13.30 -8.91 9.31
CA TYR A 432 -12.69 -10.24 9.34
C TYR A 432 -13.74 -11.27 9.77
N LEU A 433 -13.89 -12.33 8.97
CA LEU A 433 -14.89 -13.39 9.18
C LEU A 433 -14.43 -14.45 10.17
#